data_AF-A0A520QLW4-F1
#
_entry.id   AF-A0A520QLW4-F1
#
_cell.length_a   1.000
_cell.length_b   1.000
_cell.length_c   1.000
_cell.angle_alpha   90.00
_cell.angle_beta   90.00
_cell.angle_gamma   90.00
#
_symmetry.space_group_name_H-M   'P 1'
#
loop_
_entity.id
_entity.type
_entity.pdbx_description
1 polymer ?
#
loop_
_entity_poly.entity_id
_entity_poly.type
_entity_poly.pdbx_seq_one_letter_code
_entity_poly.pdbx_strand_id
1 'polypeptide(L)'
;MAHGLRQFFLGRTDDWGDAPRALGMEVTKGGQLRGLWNDAVEIRGYHAHETVWLGYEEEDGSEAYDYRHYTELYAILEPPLRCGLRVDSWKLAPDAPRQEDAFSLGDAELDRCYQGEASQREIARAVLTDPTVRALLLEHAKTWAKLWVSDRYVTIELPSYERRLRYVKPALAAVGAIGEAVLRARAAIRTPAEEAQRAAWAQVASGWGLDLSGDGARMHGAVRGTALDVRLSHDGWGMEIAVRLQTPPPCELRLRRQAPEDKPFGDGLIHQVFGFQDIVVGDPAFDARFIVQGEPEDAVRALLRPEARAVLLEVLDRFPGMKLEDGRLVVLEKALDDPRELDQVLKLCFAAAEALSPPSASPDQGPFRACSGRRRPSFGRAGEETAASTPQRADARRRTTRWHGDR
;
A
#
# COMPACT_ATOMS: atom_id res chain seq x y z
N MET A 1 -26.31 -7.52 -7.55
CA MET A 1 -24.87 -7.17 -7.53
C MET A 1 -24.32 -7.51 -8.90
N ALA A 2 -23.86 -6.52 -9.67
CA ALA A 2 -23.27 -6.76 -10.99
C ALA A 2 -21.86 -7.36 -10.81
N HIS A 3 -21.59 -8.50 -11.46
CA HIS A 3 -20.28 -9.12 -11.48
C HIS A 3 -19.41 -8.44 -12.55
N GLY A 4 -18.76 -7.33 -12.17
CA GLY A 4 -17.76 -6.68 -13.02
C GLY A 4 -16.36 -7.20 -12.71
N LEU A 5 -15.60 -7.63 -13.74
CA LEU A 5 -14.18 -7.93 -13.59
C LEU A 5 -13.41 -6.61 -13.51
N ARG A 6 -12.90 -6.26 -12.32
CA ARG A 6 -12.03 -5.09 -12.16
C ARG A 6 -10.62 -5.44 -12.62
N GLN A 7 -10.14 -4.76 -13.66
CA GLN A 7 -8.77 -4.88 -14.10
C GLN A 7 -8.02 -3.57 -13.83
N PHE A 8 -6.96 -3.66 -13.03
CA PHE A 8 -6.08 -2.52 -12.79
C PHE A 8 -5.32 -2.19 -14.08
N PHE A 9 -5.34 -0.92 -14.47
CA PHE A 9 -4.51 -0.48 -15.58
C PHE A 9 -3.06 -0.37 -15.08
N LEU A 10 -2.17 -1.20 -15.63
CA LEU A 10 -0.72 -1.05 -15.49
C LEU A 10 -0.28 0.15 -16.33
N GLY A 11 -0.51 1.35 -15.80
CA GLY A 11 -0.17 2.60 -16.48
C GLY A 11 1.33 2.81 -16.63
N ARG A 12 1.72 3.60 -17.62
CA ARG A 12 3.09 4.11 -17.77
C ARG A 12 3.30 5.27 -16.80
N THR A 13 4.55 5.51 -16.40
CA THR A 13 4.92 6.65 -15.54
C THR A 13 4.43 8.00 -16.07
N ASP A 14 4.34 8.13 -17.39
CA ASP A 14 3.95 9.37 -18.08
C ASP A 14 2.43 9.62 -18.07
N ASP A 15 1.63 8.64 -17.60
CA ASP A 15 0.17 8.77 -17.59
C ASP A 15 -0.33 9.82 -16.62
N TRP A 16 0.48 10.23 -15.64
CA TRP A 16 0.12 11.26 -14.66
C TRP A 16 0.45 12.70 -15.10
N GLY A 17 1.09 12.88 -16.26
CA GLY A 17 1.53 14.20 -16.73
C GLY A 17 2.41 14.92 -15.70
N ASP A 18 2.16 16.21 -15.46
CA ASP A 18 2.92 17.02 -14.50
C ASP A 18 2.47 16.87 -13.04
N ALA A 19 1.43 16.07 -12.76
CA ALA A 19 0.89 15.90 -11.41
C ALA A 19 1.92 15.46 -10.36
N PRO A 20 2.78 14.46 -10.62
CA PRO A 20 3.75 14.00 -9.63
C PRO A 20 4.73 15.12 -9.25
N ARG A 21 5.31 15.80 -10.25
CA ARG A 21 6.27 16.90 -10.04
C ARG A 21 5.62 18.08 -9.30
N ALA A 22 4.42 18.49 -9.70
CA ALA A 22 3.76 19.65 -9.11
C ALA A 22 3.29 19.43 -7.67
N LEU A 23 3.16 18.16 -7.25
CA LEU A 23 2.66 17.77 -5.93
C LEU A 23 3.73 17.13 -5.04
N GLY A 24 4.97 17.01 -5.52
CA GLY A 24 6.04 16.33 -4.77
C GLY A 24 5.77 14.84 -4.56
N MET A 25 5.08 14.20 -5.51
CA MET A 25 4.71 12.78 -5.47
C MET A 25 5.54 11.98 -6.49
N GLU A 26 5.61 10.68 -6.29
CA GLU A 26 6.34 9.74 -7.14
C GLU A 26 5.37 8.83 -7.90
N VAL A 27 5.82 8.29 -9.03
CA VAL A 27 5.08 7.25 -9.76
C VAL A 27 5.89 5.97 -9.72
N THR A 28 5.28 4.90 -9.21
CA THR A 28 5.91 3.58 -9.15
C THR A 28 6.08 2.99 -10.55
N LYS A 29 6.91 1.94 -10.67
CA LYS A 29 7.07 1.20 -11.93
C LYS A 29 5.75 0.61 -12.47
N GLY A 30 4.74 0.41 -11.62
CA GLY A 30 3.40 -0.05 -11.99
C GLY A 30 2.42 1.07 -12.34
N GLY A 31 2.87 2.32 -12.49
CA GLY A 31 2.01 3.45 -12.87
C GLY A 31 1.16 4.03 -11.74
N GLN A 32 1.41 3.64 -10.48
CA GLN A 32 0.70 4.17 -9.32
C GLN A 32 1.36 5.45 -8.82
N LEU A 33 0.58 6.52 -8.66
CA LEU A 33 0.98 7.75 -7.97
C LEU A 33 1.05 7.49 -6.45
N ARG A 34 2.09 7.98 -5.78
CA ARG A 34 2.28 7.85 -4.33
C ARG A 34 2.94 9.09 -3.74
N GLY A 35 2.47 9.51 -2.56
CA GLY A 35 3.09 10.59 -1.80
C GLY A 35 2.52 10.71 -0.39
N LEU A 36 2.99 11.70 0.34
CA LEU A 36 2.50 12.03 1.67
C LEU A 36 1.74 13.34 1.65
N TRP A 37 0.63 13.38 2.36
CA TRP A 37 -0.11 14.58 2.68
C TRP A 37 0.24 15.04 4.09
N ASN A 38 0.70 16.29 4.18
CA ASN A 38 1.18 16.90 5.43
C ASN A 38 2.19 16.01 6.19
N ASP A 39 3.04 15.28 5.45
CA ASP A 39 4.01 14.31 5.99
C ASP A 39 3.40 13.23 6.91
N ALA A 40 2.07 13.05 6.88
CA ALA A 40 1.33 12.23 7.83
C ALA A 40 0.49 11.15 7.16
N VAL A 41 -0.24 11.48 6.09
CA VAL A 41 -1.18 10.55 5.46
C VAL A 41 -0.65 10.12 4.10
N GLU A 42 -0.46 8.82 3.91
CA GLU A 42 -0.10 8.30 2.59
C GLU A 42 -1.26 8.47 1.62
N ILE A 43 -1.02 9.08 0.46
CA ILE A 43 -2.00 9.19 -0.61
C ILE A 43 -1.49 8.43 -1.82
N ARG A 44 -2.41 7.73 -2.48
CA ARG A 44 -2.15 7.03 -3.72
C ARG A 44 -3.16 7.39 -4.80
N GLY A 45 -2.78 7.11 -6.04
CA GLY A 45 -3.68 7.19 -7.18
C GLY A 45 -3.38 6.13 -8.23
N TYR A 46 -4.42 5.64 -8.90
CA TYR A 46 -4.29 4.79 -10.08
C TYR A 46 -5.34 5.13 -11.15
N HIS A 47 -5.02 4.80 -12.38
CA HIS A 47 -5.98 4.70 -13.46
C HIS A 47 -6.51 3.26 -13.50
N ALA A 48 -7.81 3.07 -13.71
CA ALA A 48 -8.42 1.75 -13.80
C ALA A 48 -9.59 1.75 -14.76
N HIS A 49 -9.95 0.55 -15.23
CA HIS A 49 -11.16 0.38 -16.01
C HIS A 49 -11.97 -0.80 -15.46
N GLU A 50 -13.29 -0.69 -15.56
CA GLU A 50 -14.21 -1.76 -15.25
C GLU A 50 -15.10 -2.04 -16.47
N THR A 51 -15.37 -3.32 -16.69
CA THR A 51 -16.37 -3.77 -17.67
C THR A 51 -17.65 -4.07 -16.91
N VAL A 52 -18.72 -3.35 -17.21
CA VAL A 52 -20.00 -3.41 -16.50
C VAL A 52 -21.06 -3.99 -17.43
N TRP A 53 -21.64 -5.12 -17.06
CA TRP A 53 -22.76 -5.69 -17.80
C TRP A 53 -23.99 -4.77 -17.70
N LEU A 54 -24.58 -4.43 -18.85
CA LEU A 54 -25.67 -3.46 -18.95
C LEU A 54 -27.06 -4.04 -18.71
N GLY A 55 -27.17 -5.35 -18.47
CA GLY A 55 -28.44 -5.97 -18.11
C GLY A 55 -29.29 -6.43 -19.30
N TYR A 56 -28.74 -6.39 -20.52
CA TYR A 56 -29.43 -6.83 -21.73
C TYR A 56 -28.45 -7.45 -22.75
N GLU A 57 -29.01 -8.15 -23.72
CA GLU A 57 -28.29 -8.71 -24.88
C GLU A 57 -28.52 -7.80 -26.10
N GLU A 58 -27.49 -7.62 -26.93
CA GLU A 58 -27.59 -6.93 -28.21
C GLU A 58 -28.35 -7.76 -29.26
N GLU A 59 -28.68 -7.16 -30.41
CA GLU A 59 -29.46 -7.81 -31.48
C GLU A 59 -28.79 -9.08 -32.05
N ASP A 60 -27.48 -9.22 -31.89
CA ASP A 60 -26.71 -10.39 -32.31
C ASP A 60 -26.60 -11.49 -31.22
N GLY A 61 -27.25 -11.29 -30.08
CA GLY A 61 -27.24 -12.21 -28.94
C GLY A 61 -26.00 -12.10 -28.05
N SER A 62 -25.13 -11.10 -28.26
CA SER A 62 -24.02 -10.82 -27.36
C SER A 62 -24.48 -10.04 -26.12
N GLU A 63 -23.89 -10.31 -24.95
CA GLU A 63 -24.16 -9.53 -23.75
C GLU A 63 -23.63 -8.10 -23.90
N ALA A 64 -24.46 -7.09 -23.62
CA ALA A 64 -24.06 -5.70 -23.70
C ALA A 64 -23.22 -5.31 -22.47
N TYR A 65 -22.04 -4.75 -22.73
CA TYR A 65 -21.10 -4.29 -21.71
C TYR A 65 -20.72 -2.82 -21.92
N ASP A 66 -20.61 -2.07 -20.83
CA ASP A 66 -20.02 -0.74 -20.81
C ASP A 66 -18.58 -0.79 -20.28
N TYR A 67 -17.69 -0.07 -20.95
CA TYR A 67 -16.28 0.05 -20.58
C TYR A 67 -16.07 1.40 -19.91
N ARG A 68 -15.98 1.37 -18.59
CA ARG A 68 -15.78 2.59 -17.79
C ARG A 68 -14.32 2.76 -17.44
N HIS A 69 -13.72 3.83 -17.93
CA HIS A 69 -12.41 4.30 -17.46
C HIS A 69 -12.58 5.29 -16.31
N TYR A 70 -11.71 5.21 -15.31
CA TYR A 70 -11.72 6.12 -14.17
C TYR A 70 -10.32 6.32 -13.56
N THR A 71 -10.17 7.40 -12.80
CA THR A 71 -9.02 7.66 -11.95
C THR A 71 -9.48 7.57 -10.50
N GLU A 72 -8.84 6.72 -9.73
CA GLU A 72 -9.11 6.58 -8.30
C GLU A 72 -7.97 7.21 -7.51
N LEU A 73 -8.33 8.08 -6.56
CA LEU A 73 -7.40 8.78 -5.67
C LEU A 73 -7.83 8.47 -4.24
N TYR A 74 -6.91 8.03 -3.39
CA TYR A 74 -7.28 7.60 -2.05
C TYR A 74 -6.21 7.87 -1.00
N ALA A 75 -6.67 8.15 0.20
CA ALA A 75 -5.86 8.25 1.39
C ALA A 75 -5.81 6.93 2.17
N ILE A 76 -4.57 6.56 2.50
CA ILE A 76 -4.02 5.70 3.54
C ILE A 76 -4.61 5.84 4.95
N LEU A 77 -5.66 5.11 5.36
CA LEU A 77 -6.02 5.05 6.78
C LEU A 77 -5.17 4.00 7.49
N GLU A 78 -4.03 4.44 8.03
CA GLU A 78 -3.14 3.63 8.86
C GLU A 78 -2.96 4.31 10.24
N PRO A 79 -3.38 3.66 11.34
CA PRO A 79 -4.06 2.36 11.39
C PRO A 79 -5.48 2.41 10.79
N PRO A 80 -6.03 1.26 10.33
CA PRO A 80 -7.40 1.20 9.81
C PRO A 80 -8.43 1.50 10.92
N LEU A 81 -9.65 1.86 10.52
CA LEU A 81 -10.71 2.26 11.47
C LEU A 81 -11.24 1.11 12.33
N ARG A 82 -11.16 -0.13 11.82
CA ARG A 82 -11.60 -1.37 12.49
C ARG A 82 -13.07 -1.38 12.88
N CYS A 83 -13.92 -0.69 12.15
CA CYS A 83 -15.36 -0.65 12.42
C CYS A 83 -16.20 -1.32 11.33
N GLY A 84 -15.56 -2.02 10.39
CA GLY A 84 -16.20 -2.63 9.22
C GLY A 84 -16.98 -1.59 8.43
N LEU A 85 -16.46 -0.37 8.37
CA LEU A 85 -17.13 0.76 7.74
C LEU A 85 -17.00 0.66 6.22
N ARG A 86 -18.13 0.90 5.57
CA ARG A 86 -18.19 1.32 4.18
C ARG A 86 -19.35 2.29 4.03
N VAL A 87 -19.07 3.56 3.77
CA VAL A 87 -20.07 4.58 3.45
C VAL A 87 -19.71 5.24 2.13
N ASP A 88 -20.65 5.18 1.21
CA ASP A 88 -20.53 5.74 -0.13
C ASP A 88 -21.36 7.03 -0.19
N SER A 89 -20.82 8.07 -0.83
CA SER A 89 -21.60 9.26 -1.16
C SER A 89 -22.70 8.83 -2.12
N TRP A 90 -23.94 8.91 -1.67
CA TRP A 90 -25.06 8.47 -2.45
C TRP A 90 -25.90 9.70 -2.83
N LYS A 91 -25.92 10.03 -4.12
CA LYS A 91 -26.82 11.07 -4.66
C LYS A 91 -28.14 10.42 -5.02
N LEU A 92 -29.03 10.22 -4.04
CA LEU A 92 -30.41 9.82 -4.32
C LEU A 92 -31.06 10.97 -5.10
N ALA A 93 -31.78 10.65 -6.17
CA ALA A 93 -32.91 11.49 -6.55
C ALA A 93 -33.85 11.58 -5.32
N PRO A 94 -34.52 12.72 -5.05
CA PRO A 94 -35.27 12.96 -3.81
C PRO A 94 -36.21 11.84 -3.35
N ASP A 95 -36.66 10.99 -4.28
CA ASP A 95 -37.68 9.96 -4.07
C ASP A 95 -37.15 8.51 -4.16
N ALA A 96 -35.85 8.30 -4.32
CA ALA A 96 -35.34 6.94 -4.44
C ALA A 96 -35.36 6.22 -3.07
N PRO A 97 -35.83 4.95 -3.02
CA PRO A 97 -36.08 4.26 -1.77
C PRO A 97 -34.77 4.01 -1.01
N ARG A 98 -34.74 4.42 0.26
CA ARG A 98 -33.68 3.97 1.18
C ARG A 98 -33.82 2.47 1.39
N GLN A 99 -32.69 1.77 1.43
CA GLN A 99 -32.67 0.39 1.89
C GLN A 99 -33.05 0.38 3.37
N GLU A 100 -34.13 -0.32 3.74
CA GLU A 100 -34.76 -0.24 5.08
C GLU A 100 -33.79 -0.54 6.24
N ASP A 101 -32.71 -1.28 5.98
CA ASP A 101 -31.69 -1.68 6.96
C ASP A 101 -30.35 -0.92 6.84
N ALA A 102 -30.28 0.14 6.04
CA ALA A 102 -29.03 0.88 5.86
C ALA A 102 -28.52 1.48 7.18
N PHE A 103 -27.20 1.41 7.39
CA PHE A 103 -26.57 2.04 8.54
C PHE A 103 -26.78 3.56 8.51
N SER A 104 -27.34 4.11 9.60
CA SER A 104 -27.47 5.55 9.82
C SER A 104 -26.35 6.06 10.73
N LEU A 105 -25.76 7.18 10.32
CA LEU A 105 -24.72 7.93 11.01
C LEU A 105 -25.27 8.70 12.22
N GLY A 106 -26.59 8.84 12.34
CA GLY A 106 -27.22 9.62 13.41
C GLY A 106 -27.09 11.14 13.20
N ASP A 107 -26.69 11.57 11.99
CA ASP A 107 -26.65 12.97 11.58
C ASP A 107 -27.50 13.16 10.32
N ALA A 108 -28.55 13.97 10.42
CA ALA A 108 -29.54 14.12 9.35
C ALA A 108 -28.98 14.75 8.06
N GLU A 109 -27.88 15.49 8.11
CA GLU A 109 -27.24 16.04 6.91
C GLU A 109 -26.34 15.00 6.25
N LEU A 110 -25.52 14.31 7.03
CA LEU A 110 -24.67 13.24 6.51
C LEU A 110 -25.51 12.08 5.97
N ASP A 111 -26.56 11.66 6.68
CA ASP A 111 -27.45 10.58 6.25
C ASP A 111 -28.16 10.90 4.93
N ARG A 112 -28.32 12.18 4.56
CA ARG A 112 -28.86 12.58 3.25
C ARG A 112 -27.83 12.47 2.11
N CYS A 113 -26.55 12.45 2.45
CA CYS A 113 -25.46 12.43 1.48
C CYS A 113 -24.73 11.09 1.40
N TYR A 114 -24.85 10.25 2.43
CA TYR A 114 -24.10 9.02 2.58
C TYR A 114 -25.01 7.86 2.98
N GLN A 115 -24.70 6.69 2.44
CA GLN A 115 -25.35 5.43 2.80
C GLN A 115 -24.29 4.34 2.88
N GLY A 116 -24.51 3.34 3.72
CA GLY A 116 -23.57 2.25 3.81
C GLY A 116 -23.85 1.26 4.93
N GLU A 117 -22.77 0.67 5.42
CA GLU A 117 -22.75 -0.33 6.47
C GLU A 117 -21.59 -0.10 7.43
N ALA A 118 -21.77 -0.56 8.67
CA ALA A 118 -20.74 -0.60 9.70
C ALA A 118 -21.04 -1.76 10.66
N SER A 119 -20.02 -2.54 10.99
CA SER A 119 -20.11 -3.61 12.00
C SER A 119 -20.06 -3.04 13.41
N GLN A 120 -19.17 -2.05 13.65
CA GLN A 120 -19.10 -1.31 14.90
C GLN A 120 -19.72 0.08 14.73
N ARG A 121 -21.05 0.10 14.70
CA ARG A 121 -21.88 1.29 14.40
C ARG A 121 -21.52 2.50 15.27
N GLU A 122 -21.26 2.31 16.56
CA GLU A 122 -20.97 3.45 17.44
C GLU A 122 -19.59 4.07 17.21
N ILE A 123 -18.58 3.26 16.86
CA ILE A 123 -17.26 3.79 16.45
C ILE A 123 -17.41 4.55 15.13
N ALA A 124 -18.09 3.94 14.15
CA ALA A 124 -18.33 4.57 12.85
C ALA A 124 -19.06 5.91 12.97
N ARG A 125 -20.10 6.00 13.81
CA ARG A 125 -20.79 7.26 14.11
C ARG A 125 -19.84 8.25 14.74
N ALA A 126 -19.19 7.89 15.83
CA ALA A 126 -18.29 8.79 16.55
C ALA A 126 -17.18 9.37 15.66
N VAL A 127 -16.60 8.57 14.76
CA VAL A 127 -15.59 9.04 13.78
C VAL A 127 -16.20 9.97 12.75
N LEU A 128 -17.29 9.57 12.08
CA LEU A 128 -17.82 10.31 10.93
C LEU A 128 -18.61 11.56 11.33
N THR A 129 -19.13 11.61 12.56
CA THR A 129 -19.80 12.79 13.12
C THR A 129 -18.86 13.71 13.91
N ASP A 130 -17.56 13.39 13.99
CA ASP A 130 -16.57 14.35 14.50
C ASP A 130 -16.72 15.69 13.77
N PRO A 131 -16.73 16.84 14.46
CA PRO A 131 -17.02 18.13 13.83
C PRO A 131 -16.17 18.45 12.60
N THR A 132 -14.89 18.05 12.61
CA THR A 132 -13.96 18.30 11.49
C THR A 132 -14.25 17.35 10.33
N VAL A 133 -14.42 16.06 10.62
CA VAL A 133 -14.75 15.04 9.61
C VAL A 133 -16.08 15.36 8.94
N ARG A 134 -17.11 15.62 9.75
CA ARG A 134 -18.45 16.00 9.30
C ARG A 134 -18.42 17.19 8.33
N ALA A 135 -17.71 18.26 8.69
CA ALA A 135 -17.64 19.46 7.85
C ALA A 135 -17.02 19.15 6.47
N LEU A 136 -15.90 18.41 6.45
CA LEU A 136 -15.22 18.02 5.21
C LEU A 136 -16.08 17.09 4.35
N LEU A 137 -16.77 16.12 4.95
CA LEU A 137 -17.66 15.22 4.23
C LEU A 137 -18.82 15.99 3.59
N LEU A 138 -19.48 16.90 4.30
CA LEU A 138 -20.59 17.70 3.76
C LEU A 138 -20.15 18.65 2.64
N GLU A 139 -18.96 19.26 2.76
CA GLU A 139 -18.36 20.09 1.71
C GLU A 139 -18.13 19.27 0.43
N HIS A 140 -17.52 18.09 0.59
CA HIS A 140 -17.05 17.29 -0.53
C HIS A 140 -18.13 16.38 -1.15
N ALA A 141 -19.19 16.02 -0.42
CA ALA A 141 -20.34 15.29 -0.95
C ALA A 141 -21.04 16.01 -2.11
N LYS A 142 -21.03 17.36 -2.10
CA LYS A 142 -21.59 18.19 -3.17
C LYS A 142 -20.66 18.25 -4.38
N THR A 143 -19.36 18.25 -4.13
CA THR A 143 -18.31 18.48 -5.13
C THR A 143 -18.05 17.22 -5.95
N TRP A 144 -17.92 16.06 -5.30
CA TRP A 144 -17.51 14.83 -5.96
C TRP A 144 -18.71 13.94 -6.25
N ALA A 145 -18.69 13.27 -7.40
CA ALA A 145 -19.76 12.35 -7.79
C ALA A 145 -19.67 11.02 -7.04
N LYS A 146 -18.44 10.59 -6.75
CA LYS A 146 -18.12 9.37 -6.01
C LYS A 146 -17.03 9.67 -4.99
N LEU A 147 -17.42 9.71 -3.74
CA LEU A 147 -16.57 9.83 -2.56
C LEU A 147 -17.01 8.75 -1.58
N TRP A 148 -16.11 7.93 -1.07
CA TRP A 148 -16.46 6.96 -0.03
C TRP A 148 -15.40 6.88 1.05
N VAL A 149 -15.84 6.45 2.22
CA VAL A 149 -14.98 6.17 3.37
C VAL A 149 -15.18 4.72 3.77
N SER A 150 -14.07 4.02 3.94
CA SER A 150 -14.01 2.64 4.41
C SER A 150 -13.05 2.52 5.57
N ASP A 151 -12.89 1.32 6.12
CA ASP A 151 -11.90 1.07 7.18
C ASP A 151 -10.45 1.42 6.76
N ARG A 152 -10.11 1.30 5.48
CA ARG A 152 -8.73 1.55 4.98
C ARG A 152 -8.57 2.84 4.21
N TYR A 153 -9.63 3.32 3.58
CA TYR A 153 -9.49 4.32 2.55
C TYR A 153 -10.55 5.39 2.66
N VAL A 154 -10.12 6.63 2.46
CA VAL A 154 -10.98 7.68 1.91
C VAL A 154 -10.67 7.78 0.43
N THR A 155 -11.67 7.66 -0.41
CA THR A 155 -11.46 7.58 -1.86
C THR A 155 -12.36 8.54 -2.62
N ILE A 156 -11.80 9.16 -3.65
CA ILE A 156 -12.53 9.89 -4.69
C ILE A 156 -12.27 9.22 -6.03
N GLU A 157 -13.34 8.97 -6.79
CA GLU A 157 -13.27 8.53 -8.18
C GLU A 157 -13.57 9.70 -9.12
N LEU A 158 -12.65 9.96 -10.05
CA LEU A 158 -12.80 10.90 -11.14
C LEU A 158 -13.15 10.14 -12.43
N PRO A 159 -14.00 10.72 -13.30
CA PRO A 159 -14.33 10.10 -14.58
C PRO A 159 -13.11 10.07 -15.51
N SER A 160 -13.00 8.99 -16.29
CA SER A 160 -11.93 8.76 -17.27
C SER A 160 -10.52 8.72 -16.64
N TYR A 161 -9.49 8.54 -17.46
CA TYR A 161 -8.09 8.69 -17.04
C TYR A 161 -7.75 10.17 -16.89
N GLU A 162 -8.24 10.79 -15.82
CA GLU A 162 -8.01 12.21 -15.53
C GLU A 162 -6.55 12.49 -15.17
N ARG A 163 -5.93 13.41 -15.92
CA ARG A 163 -4.51 13.80 -15.79
C ARG A 163 -4.34 15.29 -15.49
N ARG A 164 -5.40 16.07 -15.61
CA ARG A 164 -5.33 17.53 -15.53
C ARG A 164 -5.24 17.93 -14.06
N LEU A 165 -4.16 18.65 -13.73
CA LEU A 165 -3.88 19.17 -12.40
C LEU A 165 -5.07 19.86 -11.73
N ARG A 166 -5.89 20.60 -12.49
CA ARG A 166 -7.07 21.30 -11.98
C ARG A 166 -8.14 20.39 -11.36
N TYR A 167 -8.16 19.10 -11.70
CA TYR A 167 -9.08 18.11 -11.11
C TYR A 167 -8.36 17.20 -10.11
N VAL A 168 -7.15 16.73 -10.45
CA VAL A 168 -6.37 15.81 -9.60
C VAL A 168 -5.93 16.49 -8.31
N LYS A 169 -5.45 17.74 -8.35
CA LYS A 169 -4.94 18.43 -7.16
C LYS A 169 -6.03 18.68 -6.10
N PRO A 170 -7.22 19.22 -6.44
CA PRO A 170 -8.29 19.37 -5.45
C PRO A 170 -8.81 18.04 -4.90
N ALA A 171 -8.87 16.99 -5.71
CA ALA A 171 -9.30 15.68 -5.26
C ALA A 171 -8.29 15.04 -4.29
N LEU A 172 -6.98 15.12 -4.58
CA LEU A 172 -5.92 14.70 -3.66
C LEU A 172 -5.95 15.47 -2.34
N ALA A 173 -6.18 16.78 -2.40
CA ALA A 173 -6.32 17.60 -1.21
C ALA A 173 -7.54 17.20 -0.37
N ALA A 174 -8.66 16.88 -1.01
CA ALA A 174 -9.85 16.40 -0.33
C ALA A 174 -9.64 15.05 0.35
N VAL A 175 -9.13 14.03 -0.36
CA VAL A 175 -8.87 12.71 0.28
C VAL A 175 -7.83 12.81 1.39
N GLY A 176 -6.80 13.64 1.21
CA GLY A 176 -5.79 13.89 2.25
C GLY A 176 -6.37 14.53 3.50
N ALA A 177 -7.11 15.63 3.34
CA ALA A 177 -7.71 16.35 4.46
C ALA A 177 -8.75 15.50 5.20
N ILE A 178 -9.63 14.79 4.47
CA ILE A 178 -10.61 13.87 5.08
C ILE A 178 -9.88 12.72 5.77
N GLY A 179 -8.90 12.09 5.13
CA GLY A 179 -8.15 10.97 5.70
C GLY A 179 -7.43 11.34 6.99
N GLU A 180 -6.79 12.51 7.01
CA GLU A 180 -6.11 13.05 8.20
C GLU A 180 -7.10 13.33 9.34
N ALA A 181 -8.26 13.93 9.03
CA ALA A 181 -9.30 14.20 10.02
C ALA A 181 -9.91 12.90 10.58
N VAL A 182 -10.18 11.92 9.71
CA VAL A 182 -10.71 10.61 10.07
C VAL A 182 -9.74 9.85 10.98
N LEU A 183 -8.45 9.84 10.66
CA LEU A 183 -7.42 9.21 11.50
C LEU A 183 -7.34 9.87 12.89
N ARG A 184 -7.38 11.21 12.95
CA ARG A 184 -7.40 11.93 14.23
C ARG A 184 -8.64 11.60 15.06
N ALA A 185 -9.82 11.64 14.46
CA ALA A 185 -11.08 11.32 15.14
C ALA A 185 -11.06 9.88 15.66
N ARG A 186 -10.56 8.94 14.85
CA ARG A 186 -10.41 7.54 15.25
C ARG A 186 -9.43 7.38 16.42
N ALA A 187 -8.27 8.04 16.39
CA ALA A 187 -7.26 7.93 17.43
C ALA A 187 -7.76 8.40 18.83
N ALA A 188 -8.77 9.26 18.87
CA ALA A 188 -9.40 9.72 20.11
C ALA A 188 -10.35 8.69 20.74
N ILE A 189 -10.74 7.66 19.99
CA ILE A 189 -11.67 6.62 20.44
C ILE A 189 -10.87 5.39 20.89
N ARG A 190 -11.14 4.89 22.09
CA ARG A 190 -10.65 3.59 22.56
C ARG A 190 -11.80 2.78 23.11
N THR A 191 -11.95 1.55 22.64
CA THR A 191 -12.94 0.63 23.21
C THR A 191 -12.29 -0.34 24.20
N PRO A 192 -13.02 -0.83 25.20
CA PRO A 192 -12.50 -1.86 26.12
C PRO A 192 -12.03 -3.14 25.40
N ALA A 193 -12.68 -3.49 24.28
CA ALA A 193 -12.28 -4.64 23.46
C ALA A 193 -10.92 -4.40 22.80
N GLU A 194 -10.67 -3.20 22.26
CA GLU A 194 -9.38 -2.83 21.70
C GLU A 194 -8.28 -2.77 22.75
N GLU A 195 -8.58 -2.32 23.96
CA GLU A 195 -7.62 -2.34 25.08
C GLU A 195 -7.28 -3.77 25.51
N ALA A 196 -8.27 -4.66 25.58
CA ALA A 196 -8.05 -6.07 25.89
C ALA A 196 -7.22 -6.77 24.79
N GLN A 197 -7.56 -6.57 23.52
CA GLN A 197 -6.81 -7.12 22.40
C GLN A 197 -5.37 -6.60 22.39
N ARG A 198 -5.19 -5.29 22.60
CA ARG A 198 -3.86 -4.68 22.73
C ARG A 198 -3.06 -5.29 23.88
N ALA A 199 -3.66 -5.51 25.04
CA ALA A 199 -2.98 -6.13 26.17
C ALA A 199 -2.53 -7.56 25.83
N ALA A 200 -3.37 -8.32 25.14
CA ALA A 200 -3.05 -9.66 24.69
C ALA A 200 -1.91 -9.66 23.64
N TRP A 201 -1.93 -8.71 22.71
CA TRP A 201 -0.88 -8.50 21.71
C TRP A 201 0.44 -8.08 22.36
N ALA A 202 0.39 -7.26 23.40
CA ALA A 202 1.57 -6.88 24.16
C ALA A 202 2.23 -8.08 24.87
N GLN A 203 1.43 -9.04 25.36
CA GLN A 203 1.97 -10.27 25.93
C GLN A 203 2.70 -11.13 24.88
N VAL A 204 2.11 -11.29 23.70
CA VAL A 204 2.76 -12.00 22.59
C VAL A 204 4.05 -11.29 22.17
N ALA A 205 3.99 -9.97 21.93
CA ALA A 205 5.16 -9.18 21.57
C ALA A 205 6.29 -9.32 22.60
N SER A 206 5.96 -9.21 23.90
CA SER A 206 6.93 -9.38 24.98
C SER A 206 7.53 -10.79 25.03
N GLY A 207 6.74 -11.84 24.81
CA GLY A 207 7.22 -13.22 24.74
C GLY A 207 8.24 -13.45 23.61
N TRP A 208 8.13 -12.66 22.54
CA TRP A 208 9.05 -12.68 21.41
C TRP A 208 10.19 -11.64 21.52
N GLY A 209 10.20 -10.79 22.55
CA GLY A 209 11.16 -9.69 22.66
C GLY A 209 10.97 -8.60 21.59
N LEU A 210 9.72 -8.38 21.15
CA LEU A 210 9.33 -7.34 20.20
C LEU A 210 8.70 -6.14 20.90
N ASP A 211 8.81 -4.98 20.26
CA ASP A 211 8.13 -3.75 20.68
C ASP A 211 6.75 -3.67 20.01
N LEU A 212 5.71 -3.39 20.80
CA LEU A 212 4.38 -3.06 20.29
C LEU A 212 4.22 -1.54 20.19
N SER A 213 3.88 -1.08 18.99
CA SER A 213 3.56 0.33 18.69
C SER A 213 2.42 0.89 19.56
N GLY A 214 2.41 2.22 19.70
CA GLY A 214 1.48 2.94 20.57
C GLY A 214 0.00 2.79 20.20
N ASP A 215 -0.30 2.51 18.94
CA ASP A 215 -1.64 2.22 18.41
C ASP A 215 -2.04 0.73 18.51
N GLY A 216 -1.10 -0.15 18.87
CA GLY A 216 -1.34 -1.59 18.93
C GLY A 216 -1.52 -2.24 17.56
N ALA A 217 -1.12 -1.59 16.47
CA ALA A 217 -1.28 -2.08 15.10
C ALA A 217 0.00 -2.69 14.52
N ARG A 218 1.15 -2.50 15.16
CA ARG A 218 2.44 -3.01 14.68
C ARG A 218 3.32 -3.56 15.79
N MET A 219 3.88 -4.75 15.59
CA MET A 219 4.98 -5.29 16.40
C MET A 219 6.27 -5.27 15.59
N HIS A 220 7.37 -4.80 16.17
CA HIS A 220 8.65 -4.79 15.46
C HIS A 220 9.82 -5.07 16.39
N GLY A 221 10.88 -5.63 15.83
CA GLY A 221 12.10 -5.91 16.57
C GLY A 221 12.99 -6.91 15.84
N ALA A 222 13.91 -7.52 16.57
CA ALA A 222 14.76 -8.57 16.05
C ALA A 222 14.73 -9.78 16.99
N VAL A 223 14.45 -10.94 16.44
CA VAL A 223 14.41 -12.21 17.16
C VAL A 223 15.57 -13.04 16.62
N ARG A 224 16.51 -13.45 17.49
CA ARG A 224 17.73 -14.19 17.09
C ARG A 224 18.49 -13.54 15.92
N GLY A 225 18.51 -12.20 15.85
CA GLY A 225 19.18 -11.43 14.80
C GLY A 225 18.35 -11.22 13.51
N THR A 226 17.17 -11.84 13.41
CA THR A 226 16.27 -11.71 12.25
C THR A 226 15.23 -10.64 12.53
N ALA A 227 15.16 -9.63 11.67
CA ALA A 227 14.19 -8.53 11.82
C ALA A 227 12.76 -9.03 11.51
N LEU A 228 11.84 -8.71 12.40
CA LEU A 228 10.44 -9.10 12.33
C LEU A 228 9.57 -7.84 12.36
N ASP A 229 8.61 -7.74 11.42
CA ASP A 229 7.63 -6.66 11.32
C ASP A 229 6.23 -7.27 11.16
N VAL A 230 5.41 -7.16 12.20
CA VAL A 230 4.04 -7.69 12.23
C VAL A 230 3.09 -6.53 12.09
N ARG A 231 2.18 -6.55 11.12
CA ARG A 231 1.18 -5.50 10.90
C ARG A 231 -0.24 -6.06 11.04
N LEU A 232 -0.96 -5.49 11.98
CA LEU A 232 -2.28 -5.94 12.39
C LEU A 232 -3.33 -5.05 11.71
N SER A 233 -3.89 -5.54 10.61
CA SER A 233 -4.98 -4.89 9.87
C SER A 233 -6.31 -5.63 10.05
N HIS A 234 -7.43 -4.92 9.94
CA HIS A 234 -8.77 -5.38 10.31
C HIS A 234 -9.85 -4.98 9.28
N ASP A 235 -9.46 -4.76 8.03
CA ASP A 235 -10.34 -4.25 6.96
C ASP A 235 -10.88 -5.32 6.00
N GLY A 236 -11.07 -6.55 6.48
CA GLY A 236 -11.67 -7.64 5.69
C GLY A 236 -10.71 -8.42 4.77
N TRP A 237 -9.45 -8.00 4.65
CA TRP A 237 -8.41 -8.77 3.94
C TRP A 237 -7.48 -9.55 4.87
N GLY A 238 -7.42 -9.18 6.16
CA GLY A 238 -6.68 -9.91 7.19
C GLY A 238 -5.47 -9.18 7.79
N MET A 239 -4.78 -9.89 8.70
CA MET A 239 -3.53 -9.53 9.33
C MET A 239 -2.35 -9.82 8.37
N GLU A 240 -1.44 -8.85 8.22
CA GLU A 240 -0.22 -8.99 7.40
C GLU A 240 0.98 -9.24 8.31
N ILE A 241 1.65 -10.37 8.13
CA ILE A 241 2.89 -10.65 8.85
C ILE A 241 4.04 -10.65 7.85
N ALA A 242 5.02 -9.79 8.08
CA ALA A 242 6.20 -9.63 7.24
C ALA A 242 7.48 -9.98 8.02
N VAL A 243 8.12 -11.10 7.66
CA VAL A 243 9.41 -11.49 8.25
C VAL A 243 10.52 -11.18 7.27
N ARG A 244 11.52 -10.41 7.70
CA ARG A 244 12.69 -10.14 6.86
C ARG A 244 13.54 -11.39 6.77
N LEU A 245 13.94 -11.73 5.56
CA LEU A 245 14.86 -12.83 5.28
C LEU A 245 16.29 -12.32 5.29
N GLN A 246 17.20 -13.12 5.82
CA GLN A 246 18.63 -12.91 5.63
C GLN A 246 19.07 -13.75 4.43
N THR A 247 18.83 -13.27 3.21
CA THR A 247 19.35 -13.95 2.02
C THR A 247 20.80 -13.55 1.78
N PRO A 248 21.69 -14.47 1.35
CA PRO A 248 23.05 -14.11 0.98
C PRO A 248 23.02 -13.16 -0.23
N PRO A 249 23.63 -11.96 -0.17
CA PRO A 249 23.72 -11.10 -1.34
C PRO A 249 24.50 -11.79 -2.46
N PRO A 250 24.11 -11.64 -3.74
CA PRO A 250 23.03 -10.81 -4.28
C PRO A 250 21.69 -11.55 -4.51
N CYS A 251 21.38 -12.61 -3.76
CA CYS A 251 20.21 -13.46 -4.04
C CYS A 251 18.87 -12.72 -3.86
N GLU A 252 18.23 -12.40 -5.00
CA GLU A 252 16.89 -11.82 -5.08
C GLU A 252 15.84 -12.93 -5.28
N LEU A 253 15.50 -13.66 -4.21
CA LEU A 253 14.44 -14.66 -4.27
C LEU A 253 13.06 -14.00 -4.30
N ARG A 254 12.18 -14.50 -5.17
CA ARG A 254 10.73 -14.29 -5.15
C ARG A 254 10.00 -15.63 -5.23
N LEU A 255 8.97 -15.78 -4.40
CA LEU A 255 8.09 -16.95 -4.40
C LEU A 255 6.64 -16.49 -4.40
N ARG A 256 5.82 -17.13 -5.23
CA ARG A 256 4.37 -17.03 -5.17
C ARG A 256 3.74 -18.39 -5.37
N ARG A 257 2.54 -18.60 -4.82
CA ARG A 257 1.73 -19.78 -5.12
C ARG A 257 1.48 -19.89 -6.62
N GLN A 258 1.63 -21.08 -7.17
CA GLN A 258 1.13 -21.42 -8.50
C GLN A 258 -0.37 -21.67 -8.42
N ALA A 259 -1.17 -20.82 -9.08
CA ALA A 259 -2.62 -21.04 -9.18
C ALA A 259 -2.94 -22.15 -10.21
N PRO A 260 -4.10 -22.83 -10.12
CA PRO A 260 -4.50 -23.81 -11.12
C PRO A 260 -4.57 -23.21 -12.54
N GLU A 261 -4.99 -21.94 -12.66
CA GLU A 261 -4.96 -21.17 -13.91
C GLU A 261 -3.55 -20.76 -14.39
N ASP A 262 -2.53 -20.81 -13.52
CA ASP A 262 -1.13 -20.53 -13.87
C ASP A 262 -0.44 -21.75 -14.54
N LYS A 263 -1.18 -22.83 -14.82
CA LYS A 263 -0.63 -23.97 -15.57
C LYS A 263 -0.34 -23.56 -17.02
N PRO A 264 0.87 -23.84 -17.53
CA PRO A 264 1.19 -23.60 -18.93
C PRO A 264 0.28 -24.45 -19.82
N PHE A 265 -0.36 -23.81 -20.79
CA PHE A 265 -0.78 -24.49 -22.01
C PHE A 265 0.48 -25.02 -22.72
N GLY A 266 0.81 -26.28 -22.49
CA GLY A 266 1.84 -27.01 -23.24
C GLY A 266 3.27 -26.52 -23.03
N ASP A 267 4.20 -27.38 -23.41
CA ASP A 267 5.63 -27.09 -23.40
C ASP A 267 5.92 -25.80 -24.19
N GLY A 268 6.32 -24.73 -23.48
CA GLY A 268 7.17 -23.67 -24.07
C GLY A 268 6.63 -22.26 -24.31
N LEU A 269 5.55 -21.76 -23.68
CA LEU A 269 5.04 -20.40 -23.97
C LEU A 269 4.62 -19.52 -22.75
N ILE A 270 5.40 -19.51 -21.66
CA ILE A 270 5.37 -18.37 -20.67
C ILE A 270 6.71 -17.62 -20.64
N HIS A 271 7.47 -17.66 -21.74
CA HIS A 271 8.56 -16.72 -21.94
C HIS A 271 7.98 -15.44 -22.56
N GLN A 272 8.28 -14.28 -21.96
CA GLN A 272 8.23 -12.93 -22.57
C GLN A 272 7.34 -11.87 -21.92
N VAL A 273 7.23 -11.83 -20.59
CA VAL A 273 6.98 -10.54 -19.92
C VAL A 273 7.93 -10.42 -18.72
N PHE A 274 9.07 -9.75 -18.96
CA PHE A 274 10.16 -9.45 -18.01
C PHE A 274 11.00 -10.62 -17.46
N GLY A 275 11.96 -11.12 -18.25
CA GLY A 275 13.29 -11.54 -17.78
C GLY A 275 13.47 -12.68 -16.75
N PHE A 276 12.45 -13.11 -16.01
CA PHE A 276 12.58 -14.06 -14.91
C PHE A 276 11.80 -15.34 -15.22
N GLN A 277 12.52 -16.33 -15.75
CA GLN A 277 12.03 -17.69 -15.95
C GLN A 277 11.77 -18.36 -14.58
N ASP A 278 10.73 -19.19 -14.52
CA ASP A 278 10.47 -20.03 -13.35
C ASP A 278 11.61 -21.03 -13.12
N ILE A 279 12.20 -21.02 -11.92
CA ILE A 279 13.38 -21.83 -11.58
C ILE A 279 12.92 -23.16 -11.00
N VAL A 280 13.16 -24.25 -11.74
CA VAL A 280 12.96 -25.60 -11.22
C VAL A 280 14.04 -25.92 -10.19
N VAL A 281 13.63 -26.26 -8.96
CA VAL A 281 14.53 -26.61 -7.85
C VAL A 281 14.71 -28.11 -7.65
N GLY A 282 14.01 -28.93 -8.43
CA GLY A 282 14.18 -30.38 -8.48
C GLY A 282 13.41 -31.12 -7.39
N ASP A 283 12.33 -30.53 -6.89
CA ASP A 283 11.40 -31.17 -5.95
C ASP A 283 9.99 -31.09 -6.54
N PRO A 284 9.47 -32.18 -7.11
CA PRO A 284 8.19 -32.16 -7.82
C PRO A 284 7.01 -31.65 -6.97
N ALA A 285 7.02 -31.89 -5.66
CA ALA A 285 5.93 -31.42 -4.78
C ALA A 285 6.02 -29.91 -4.55
N PHE A 286 7.23 -29.37 -4.51
CA PHE A 286 7.48 -27.94 -4.37
C PHE A 286 7.27 -27.20 -5.70
N ASP A 287 7.87 -27.69 -6.78
CA ASP A 287 7.84 -27.10 -8.12
C ASP A 287 6.42 -27.08 -8.71
N ALA A 288 5.51 -27.95 -8.25
CA ALA A 288 4.10 -27.95 -8.67
C ALA A 288 3.22 -26.93 -7.93
N ARG A 289 3.75 -26.28 -6.89
CA ARG A 289 2.97 -25.42 -5.97
C ARG A 289 3.50 -24.00 -5.89
N PHE A 290 4.76 -23.79 -6.27
CA PHE A 290 5.42 -22.49 -6.26
C PHE A 290 5.90 -22.12 -7.65
N ILE A 291 5.76 -20.85 -7.97
CA ILE A 291 6.54 -20.20 -9.02
C ILE A 291 7.73 -19.54 -8.32
N VAL A 292 8.93 -19.92 -8.76
CA VAL A 292 10.22 -19.52 -8.19
C VAL A 292 10.91 -18.58 -9.15
N GLN A 293 11.22 -17.38 -8.69
CA GLN A 293 11.98 -16.42 -9.49
C GLN A 293 13.15 -15.90 -8.68
N GLY A 294 14.25 -15.57 -9.35
CA GLY A 294 15.33 -14.84 -8.71
C GLY A 294 16.64 -14.95 -9.44
N GLU A 295 17.59 -14.12 -9.00
CA GLU A 295 18.94 -14.10 -9.56
C GLU A 295 19.99 -13.99 -8.46
N PRO A 296 21.15 -14.66 -8.61
CA PRO A 296 21.46 -15.67 -9.63
C PRO A 296 20.78 -17.02 -9.32
N GLU A 297 20.42 -17.77 -10.36
CA GLU A 297 19.64 -19.03 -10.26
C GLU A 297 20.30 -20.08 -9.33
N ASP A 298 21.62 -20.24 -9.42
CA ASP A 298 22.34 -21.18 -8.55
C ASP A 298 22.27 -20.80 -7.07
N ALA A 299 22.26 -19.49 -6.76
CA ALA A 299 22.08 -19.02 -5.39
C ALA A 299 20.65 -19.25 -4.90
N VAL A 300 19.65 -19.10 -5.77
CA VAL A 300 18.24 -19.43 -5.46
C VAL A 300 18.09 -20.92 -5.14
N ARG A 301 18.65 -21.80 -5.97
CA ARG A 301 18.64 -23.26 -5.72
C ARG A 301 19.36 -23.63 -4.43
N ALA A 302 20.52 -23.03 -4.15
CA ALA A 302 21.28 -23.28 -2.93
C ALA A 302 20.54 -22.80 -1.66
N LEU A 303 19.70 -21.76 -1.79
CA LEU A 303 18.87 -21.24 -0.71
C LEU A 303 17.69 -22.17 -0.40
N LEU A 304 17.04 -22.71 -1.43
CA LEU A 304 15.87 -23.58 -1.36
C LEU A 304 16.24 -25.04 -1.05
N ARG A 305 16.93 -25.23 0.08
CA ARG A 305 17.30 -26.53 0.64
C ARG A 305 16.06 -27.38 0.98
N PRO A 306 16.17 -28.71 1.08
CA PRO A 306 15.04 -29.58 1.45
C PRO A 306 14.28 -29.11 2.69
N GLU A 307 14.97 -28.65 3.73
CA GLU A 307 14.36 -28.15 4.96
C GLU A 307 13.58 -26.85 4.72
N ALA A 308 14.13 -25.93 3.92
CA ALA A 308 13.46 -24.68 3.56
C ALA A 308 12.21 -24.94 2.72
N ARG A 309 12.28 -25.87 1.77
CA ARG A 309 11.13 -26.28 0.93
C ARG A 309 10.01 -26.87 1.78
N ALA A 310 10.34 -27.75 2.73
CA ALA A 310 9.35 -28.35 3.61
C ALA A 310 8.61 -27.31 4.47
N VAL A 311 9.34 -26.38 5.10
CA VAL A 311 8.71 -25.33 5.91
C VAL A 311 7.89 -24.37 5.04
N LEU A 312 8.36 -24.01 3.84
CA LEU A 312 7.60 -23.17 2.92
C LEU A 312 6.30 -23.82 2.44
N LEU A 313 6.30 -25.14 2.22
CA LEU A 313 5.08 -25.89 1.91
C LEU A 313 4.08 -25.85 3.07
N GLU A 314 4.55 -25.99 4.31
CA GLU A 314 3.72 -25.86 5.51
C GLU A 314 3.13 -24.44 5.66
N VAL A 315 3.94 -23.40 5.41
CA VAL A 315 3.46 -22.01 5.37
C VAL A 315 2.39 -21.85 4.29
N LEU A 316 2.59 -22.41 3.09
CA LEU A 316 1.63 -22.31 1.99
C LEU A 316 0.32 -23.05 2.28
N ASP A 317 0.39 -24.21 2.91
CA ASP A 317 -0.78 -24.98 3.34
C ASP A 317 -1.64 -24.19 4.34
N ARG A 318 -0.99 -23.50 5.27
CA ARG A 318 -1.69 -22.66 6.26
C ARG A 318 -2.14 -21.32 5.69
N PHE A 319 -1.33 -20.72 4.80
CA PHE A 319 -1.52 -19.39 4.24
C PHE A 319 -1.40 -19.44 2.71
N PRO A 320 -2.50 -19.78 2.00
CA PRO A 320 -2.46 -19.92 0.54
C PRO A 320 -2.15 -18.63 -0.22
N GLY A 321 -2.26 -17.48 0.46
CA GLY A 321 -1.90 -16.15 -0.06
C GLY A 321 -0.47 -15.71 0.27
N MET A 322 0.38 -16.60 0.80
CA MET A 322 1.76 -16.26 1.10
C MET A 322 2.54 -15.84 -0.15
N LYS A 323 3.47 -14.91 0.04
CA LYS A 323 4.45 -14.52 -0.98
C LYS A 323 5.79 -14.19 -0.36
N LEU A 324 6.84 -14.35 -1.13
CA LEU A 324 8.18 -13.91 -0.79
C LEU A 324 8.60 -12.88 -1.84
N GLU A 325 8.86 -11.66 -1.42
CA GLU A 325 9.25 -10.57 -2.32
C GLU A 325 10.08 -9.54 -1.56
N ASP A 326 11.03 -8.89 -2.25
CA ASP A 326 11.91 -7.86 -1.69
C ASP A 326 12.58 -8.26 -0.36
N GLY A 327 12.99 -9.53 -0.26
CA GLY A 327 13.64 -10.09 0.93
C GLY A 327 12.72 -10.23 2.14
N ARG A 328 11.40 -10.33 1.94
CA ARG A 328 10.41 -10.53 2.99
C ARG A 328 9.48 -11.69 2.66
N LEU A 329 9.23 -12.54 3.64
CA LEU A 329 8.10 -13.45 3.64
C LEU A 329 6.87 -12.69 4.15
N VAL A 330 5.84 -12.59 3.33
CA VAL A 330 4.58 -11.93 3.66
C VAL A 330 3.46 -12.96 3.64
N VAL A 331 2.73 -13.07 4.75
CA VAL A 331 1.50 -13.87 4.84
C VAL A 331 0.31 -12.97 5.19
N LEU A 332 -0.86 -13.36 4.71
CA LEU A 332 -2.14 -12.73 4.99
C LEU A 332 -3.05 -13.74 5.67
N GLU A 333 -3.57 -13.41 6.85
CA GLU A 333 -4.53 -14.24 7.59
C GLU A 333 -5.83 -13.48 7.83
N LYS A 334 -6.97 -14.03 7.40
CA LYS A 334 -8.24 -13.28 7.29
C LYS A 334 -8.79 -12.79 8.63
N ALA A 335 -8.59 -13.56 9.68
CA ALA A 335 -9.01 -13.21 11.03
C ALA A 335 -8.02 -13.82 12.02
N LEU A 336 -7.56 -13.01 12.97
CA LEU A 336 -6.68 -13.49 14.00
C LEU A 336 -6.93 -12.72 15.30
N ASP A 337 -7.84 -13.27 16.10
CA ASP A 337 -8.31 -12.66 17.35
C ASP A 337 -7.77 -13.41 18.59
N ASP A 338 -7.27 -14.64 18.42
CA ASP A 338 -6.65 -15.43 19.49
C ASP A 338 -5.12 -15.19 19.55
N PRO A 339 -4.57 -14.77 20.71
CA PRO A 339 -3.12 -14.63 20.92
C PRO A 339 -2.31 -15.89 20.65
N ARG A 340 -2.91 -17.06 20.84
CA ARG A 340 -2.26 -18.35 20.59
C ARG A 340 -2.09 -18.59 19.10
N GLU A 341 -3.06 -18.18 18.30
CA GLU A 341 -2.95 -18.25 16.85
C GLU A 341 -1.88 -17.28 16.36
N LEU A 342 -1.81 -16.05 16.91
CA LEU A 342 -0.74 -15.09 16.56
C LEU A 342 0.63 -15.71 16.79
N ASP A 343 0.84 -16.27 17.98
CA ASP A 343 2.10 -16.91 18.35
C ASP A 343 2.45 -18.07 17.41
N GLN A 344 1.48 -18.89 17.00
CA GLN A 344 1.69 -19.97 16.04
C GLN A 344 2.08 -19.45 14.65
N VAL A 345 1.43 -18.38 14.17
CA VAL A 345 1.80 -17.79 12.87
C VAL A 345 3.22 -17.23 12.92
N LEU A 346 3.57 -16.52 13.99
CA LEU A 346 4.93 -16.00 14.18
C LEU A 346 5.96 -17.14 14.22
N LYS A 347 5.68 -18.26 14.90
CA LYS A 347 6.55 -19.45 14.91
C LYS A 347 6.79 -19.97 13.50
N LEU A 348 5.74 -20.15 12.72
CA LEU A 348 5.83 -20.74 11.38
C LEU A 348 6.57 -19.80 10.40
N CYS A 349 6.21 -18.51 10.38
CA CYS A 349 6.89 -17.54 9.51
C CYS A 349 8.35 -17.32 9.92
N PHE A 350 8.67 -17.34 11.21
CA PHE A 350 10.04 -17.23 11.68
C PHE A 350 10.87 -18.48 11.34
N ALA A 351 10.30 -19.67 11.50
CA ALA A 351 10.97 -20.92 11.09
C ALA A 351 11.30 -20.92 9.58
N ALA A 352 10.39 -20.42 8.75
CA ALA A 352 10.64 -20.26 7.32
C ALA A 352 11.79 -19.29 7.04
N ALA A 353 11.85 -18.17 7.77
CA ALA A 353 12.93 -17.20 7.66
C ALA A 353 14.29 -17.78 8.10
N GLU A 354 14.32 -18.59 9.15
CA GLU A 354 15.56 -19.27 9.59
C GLU A 354 16.00 -20.33 8.58
N ALA A 355 15.07 -21.12 8.04
CA ALA A 355 15.38 -22.15 7.05
C ALA A 355 15.89 -21.54 5.74
N LEU A 356 15.43 -20.34 5.39
CA LEU A 356 15.91 -19.55 4.25
C LEU A 356 17.14 -18.69 4.56
N SER A 357 17.59 -18.64 5.81
CA SER A 357 18.85 -17.97 6.15
C SER A 357 20.03 -18.91 5.90
N PRO A 358 21.19 -18.40 5.44
CA PRO A 358 22.37 -19.24 5.31
C PRO A 358 22.72 -19.84 6.68
N PRO A 359 23.17 -21.10 6.74
CA PRO A 359 23.61 -21.68 7.99
C PRO A 359 24.70 -20.79 8.58
N SER A 360 24.47 -20.30 9.80
CA SER A 360 25.43 -19.47 10.53
C SER A 360 26.80 -20.13 10.45
N ALA A 361 27.76 -19.47 9.80
CA ALA A 361 29.13 -19.96 9.80
C ALA A 361 29.56 -20.14 11.26
N SER A 362 30.07 -21.32 11.61
CA SER A 362 30.63 -21.59 12.93
C SER A 362 31.57 -20.45 13.35
N PRO A 363 31.72 -20.13 14.65
CA PRO A 363 32.56 -19.05 15.15
C PRO A 363 34.08 -19.19 14.85
N ASP A 364 34.48 -20.18 14.06
CA ASP A 364 35.86 -20.64 13.91
C ASP A 364 36.50 -20.25 12.57
N GLN A 365 35.91 -19.31 11.83
CA GLN A 365 36.59 -18.64 10.72
C GLN A 365 36.91 -17.19 11.13
N GLY A 366 38.19 -16.98 11.46
CA GLY A 366 38.76 -15.69 11.85
C GLY A 366 38.55 -14.56 10.82
N PRO A 367 38.93 -13.33 11.18
CA PRO A 367 38.40 -12.12 10.57
C PRO A 367 38.74 -12.02 9.08
N PHE A 368 37.70 -11.95 8.25
CA PHE A 368 37.83 -11.52 6.86
C PHE A 368 38.47 -10.12 6.85
N ARG A 369 39.69 -10.05 6.30
CA ARG A 369 40.42 -8.82 6.08
C ARG A 369 39.58 -7.85 5.23
N ALA A 370 39.35 -6.66 5.77
CA ALA A 370 38.87 -5.52 5.02
C ALA A 370 39.87 -5.18 3.89
N CYS A 371 39.44 -5.27 2.64
CA CYS A 371 40.15 -4.66 1.53
C CYS A 371 40.04 -3.14 1.63
N SER A 372 41.03 -2.54 2.28
CA SER A 372 41.35 -1.12 2.16
C SER A 372 41.77 -0.80 0.72
N GLY A 373 41.14 0.20 0.09
CA GLY A 373 41.78 0.97 -0.97
C GLY A 373 40.94 1.25 -2.21
N ARG A 374 40.23 2.39 -2.21
CA ARG A 374 40.47 3.47 -3.18
C ARG A 374 39.82 4.77 -2.68
N ARG A 375 40.68 5.76 -2.46
CA ARG A 375 40.37 7.11 -2.00
C ARG A 375 39.45 7.82 -2.99
N ARG A 376 38.40 8.47 -2.47
CA ARG A 376 37.68 9.55 -3.16
C ARG A 376 38.56 10.80 -3.18
N PRO A 377 38.66 11.55 -4.30
CA PRO A 377 39.24 12.89 -4.28
C PRO A 377 38.27 13.85 -3.58
N SER A 378 38.75 14.47 -2.51
CA SER A 378 38.15 15.62 -1.84
C SER A 378 38.38 16.87 -2.70
N PHE A 379 37.31 17.52 -3.17
CA PHE A 379 37.39 18.92 -3.59
C PHE A 379 37.13 19.80 -2.37
N GLY A 380 38.14 20.58 -2.02
CA GLY A 380 38.17 21.40 -0.82
C GLY A 380 37.35 22.70 -0.92
N ARG A 381 36.79 23.08 0.23
CA ARG A 381 36.49 24.46 0.59
C ARG A 381 37.80 25.20 0.88
N ALA A 382 38.00 26.34 0.24
CA ALA A 382 38.71 27.50 0.76
C ALA A 382 37.67 28.65 0.71
N GLY A 383 37.47 29.53 1.67
CA GLY A 383 38.27 30.02 2.78
C GLY A 383 37.92 31.50 2.86
N GLU A 384 37.35 31.95 3.98
CA GLU A 384 37.06 33.36 4.26
C GLU A 384 38.37 34.14 4.43
N GLU A 385 38.45 35.34 3.85
CA GLU A 385 39.10 36.50 4.49
C GLU A 385 38.76 37.82 3.76
N THR A 386 38.87 38.90 4.53
CA THR A 386 38.09 40.13 4.51
C THR A 386 38.75 41.35 3.83
N ALA A 387 37.89 42.21 3.29
CA ALA A 387 37.85 43.69 3.36
C ALA A 387 38.89 44.62 2.66
N ALA A 388 38.28 45.61 1.99
CA ALA A 388 38.62 47.04 1.86
C ALA A 388 39.61 47.50 0.77
N SER A 389 39.07 48.11 -0.29
CA SER A 389 39.42 49.49 -0.72
C SER A 389 38.58 49.95 -1.94
N THR A 390 37.74 50.97 -1.72
CA THR A 390 37.22 51.93 -2.75
C THR A 390 38.29 53.05 -2.87
N PRO A 391 38.43 53.87 -3.95
CA PRO A 391 37.37 54.41 -4.81
C PRO A 391 37.70 54.70 -6.30
N GLN A 392 36.68 54.95 -7.14
CA GLN A 392 36.52 56.23 -7.86
C GLN A 392 35.28 56.29 -8.78
N ARG A 393 34.75 57.51 -8.87
CA ARG A 393 33.56 57.99 -9.58
C ARG A 393 33.74 58.10 -11.10
N ALA A 394 32.64 57.94 -11.84
CA ALA A 394 32.16 58.81 -12.93
C ALA A 394 30.82 58.21 -13.42
N ASP A 395 29.65 58.68 -12.97
CA ASP A 395 28.94 59.91 -13.31
C ASP A 395 28.35 59.94 -14.74
N ALA A 396 27.11 60.44 -14.78
CA ALA A 396 26.38 61.02 -15.91
C ALA A 396 25.59 60.15 -16.94
N ARG A 397 24.25 60.22 -16.75
CA ARG A 397 23.22 60.76 -17.68
C ARG A 397 22.41 59.80 -18.58
N ARG A 398 21.13 59.67 -18.17
CA ARG A 398 19.86 59.94 -18.90
C ARG A 398 19.87 59.87 -20.44
N ARG A 399 18.93 59.09 -20.98
CA ARG A 399 17.86 59.46 -21.95
C ARG A 399 17.03 58.21 -22.28
N THR A 400 15.80 58.08 -21.78
CA THR A 400 14.53 58.32 -22.52
C THR A 400 14.48 57.76 -23.94
N THR A 401 13.66 56.72 -24.15
CA THR A 401 12.68 56.68 -25.25
C THR A 401 11.58 55.68 -24.93
N ARG A 402 10.37 56.20 -24.65
CA ARG A 402 9.11 55.51 -24.97
C ARG A 402 9.00 55.46 -26.49
N TRP A 403 8.51 54.37 -27.06
CA TRP A 403 7.59 54.41 -28.19
C TRP A 403 6.64 53.21 -28.12
N HIS A 404 5.37 53.52 -28.36
CA HIS A 404 4.20 52.63 -28.38
C HIS A 404 4.19 51.74 -29.62
N GLY A 405 3.39 50.66 -29.57
CA GLY A 405 2.90 49.98 -30.76
C GLY A 405 2.21 48.64 -30.49
N ASP A 406 0.92 48.72 -30.13
CA ASP A 406 -0.17 47.79 -30.43
C ASP A 406 -0.03 46.27 -30.15
N ARG A 407 -0.66 45.82 -29.06
CA ARG A 407 -1.86 44.96 -29.08
C ARG A 407 -2.44 44.78 -27.68
#